data_AF-A0A838HEA9-F1
#
_entry.id   AF-A0A838HEA9-F1
#
_cell.length_a   1.000
_cell.length_b   1.000
_cell.length_c   1.000
_cell.angle_alpha   90.00
_cell.angle_beta   90.00
_cell.angle_gamma   90.00
#
_symmetry.space_group_name_H-M   'P 1'
#
loop_
_entity.id
_entity.type
_entity.pdbx_description
1 polymer ?
#
loop_
_entity_poly.entity_id
_entity_poly.type
_entity_poly.pdbx_seq_one_letter_code
_entity_poly.pdbx_strand_id
1 'polypeptide(L)'
;MTVFGFIAQPDDHMFLKPNVTRTAANEYGFDFRYRSRSGGDTYASLLDFAGAVKRDLRDLRPRDNIDIQSFLWVLGSDEYGG
;
A
#
# COMPACT_ATOMS: atom_id res chain seq x y z
N MET A 1 -0.40 21.18 -6.22
CA MET A 1 -0.02 20.11 -7.17
C MET A 1 -1.28 19.40 -7.60
N THR A 2 -1.51 19.28 -8.90
CA THR A 2 -2.73 18.69 -9.45
C THR A 2 -2.63 17.16 -9.36
N VAL A 3 -3.64 16.52 -8.75
CA VAL A 3 -3.73 15.08 -8.44
C VAL A 3 -3.69 14.16 -9.69
N PHE A 4 -3.83 14.73 -10.90
CA PHE A 4 -4.10 14.01 -12.14
C PHE A 4 -2.97 13.09 -12.67
N GLY A 5 -1.70 13.31 -12.31
CA GLY A 5 -0.61 12.47 -12.80
C GLY A 5 -0.59 11.04 -12.24
N PHE A 6 -1.15 10.82 -11.04
CA PHE A 6 -1.07 9.53 -10.33
C PHE A 6 -2.17 8.53 -10.71
N ILE A 7 -3.26 9.01 -11.31
CA ILE A 7 -4.37 8.15 -11.81
C ILE A 7 -3.99 7.51 -13.16
N ALA A 8 -2.93 7.96 -13.81
CA ALA A 8 -2.59 7.54 -15.17
C ALA A 8 -2.09 6.08 -15.26
N GLN A 9 -1.60 5.49 -14.17
CA GLN A 9 -1.00 4.14 -14.14
C GLN A 9 -1.28 3.42 -12.80
N PRO A 10 -2.55 3.04 -12.54
CA PRO A 10 -2.95 2.40 -11.27
C PRO A 10 -2.38 0.99 -11.09
N ASP A 11 -1.91 0.34 -12.15
CA ASP A 11 -1.20 -0.94 -12.09
C ASP A 11 0.24 -0.81 -11.57
N ASP A 12 0.88 0.34 -11.78
CA ASP A 12 2.29 0.58 -11.44
C ASP A 12 2.47 1.46 -10.19
N HIS A 13 1.48 2.31 -9.88
CA HIS A 13 1.62 3.31 -8.82
C HIS A 13 0.56 3.17 -7.72
N MET A 14 1.02 3.28 -6.48
CA MET A 14 0.19 3.31 -5.27
C MET A 14 0.48 4.56 -4.43
N PHE A 15 -0.51 5.11 -3.74
CA PHE A 15 -0.32 6.27 -2.87
C PHE A 15 0.17 5.87 -1.48
N LEU A 16 1.29 6.45 -1.04
CA LEU A 16 1.83 6.21 0.29
C LEU A 16 1.04 7.01 1.34
N LYS A 17 0.41 6.33 2.30
CA LYS A 17 -0.16 6.91 3.52
C LYS A 17 0.65 6.45 4.73
N PRO A 18 1.71 7.18 5.16
CA PRO A 18 2.71 6.66 6.09
C PRO A 18 2.19 5.98 7.34
N ASN A 19 1.19 6.55 8.02
CA ASN A 19 0.65 5.97 9.25
C ASN A 19 -0.11 4.66 8.97
N VAL A 20 -1.11 4.72 8.09
CA VAL A 20 -1.95 3.57 7.72
C VAL A 20 -1.11 2.45 7.10
N THR A 21 -0.18 2.77 6.19
CA THR A 21 0.69 1.78 5.56
C THR A 21 1.60 1.07 6.58
N ARG A 22 2.13 1.80 7.57
CA ARG A 22 2.96 1.20 8.63
C ARG A 22 2.15 0.27 9.53
N THR A 23 0.94 0.68 9.93
CA THR A 23 0.04 -0.18 10.70
C THR A 23 -0.34 -1.41 9.90
N ALA A 24 -0.77 -1.24 8.65
CA ALA A 24 -1.13 -2.35 7.77
C ALA A 24 0.04 -3.33 7.57
N ALA A 25 1.27 -2.84 7.39
CA ALA A 25 2.44 -3.70 7.29
C ALA A 25 2.71 -4.49 8.57
N ASN A 26 2.54 -3.86 9.74
CA ASN A 26 2.67 -4.55 11.02
C ASN A 26 1.63 -5.66 11.18
N GLU A 27 0.35 -5.37 10.93
CA GLU A 27 -0.73 -6.36 11.02
C GLU A 27 -0.59 -7.47 9.98
N TYR A 28 -0.05 -7.15 8.79
CA TYR A 28 0.25 -8.14 7.76
C TYR A 28 1.52 -8.97 8.05
N GLY A 29 2.37 -8.54 9.00
CA GLY A 29 3.67 -9.16 9.27
C GLY A 29 4.72 -8.89 8.18
N PHE A 30 4.61 -7.78 7.45
CA PHE A 30 5.56 -7.38 6.40
C PHE A 30 6.64 -6.42 6.93
N ASP A 31 7.92 -6.68 6.61
CA ASP A 31 9.04 -5.80 6.96
C ASP A 31 9.06 -4.54 6.06
N PHE A 32 8.22 -3.56 6.42
CA PHE A 32 8.07 -2.32 5.65
C PHE A 32 9.15 -1.29 6.01
N ARG A 33 10.01 -0.99 5.02
CA ARG A 33 11.17 -0.11 5.19
C ARG A 33 10.80 1.36 5.03
N TYR A 34 10.24 1.94 6.08
CA TYR A 34 9.86 3.36 6.09
C TYR A 34 11.02 4.29 6.49
N ARG A 35 11.36 5.27 5.64
CA ARG A 35 12.31 6.36 5.93
C ARG A 35 11.73 7.73 5.56
N SER A 36 11.57 8.63 6.54
CA SER A 36 10.89 9.92 6.31
C SER A 36 11.62 10.90 5.39
N ARG A 37 12.94 10.75 5.17
CA ARG A 37 13.77 11.68 4.39
C ARG A 37 14.22 11.17 3.02
N SER A 38 14.08 9.88 2.73
CA SER A 38 14.51 9.25 1.46
C SER A 38 13.37 8.41 0.89
N GLY A 39 12.59 9.02 -0.01
CA GLY A 39 11.35 8.44 -0.53
C GLY A 39 11.54 7.22 -1.44
N GLY A 40 12.69 7.07 -2.11
CA GLY A 40 12.94 6.00 -3.07
C GLY A 40 12.82 4.60 -2.48
N ASP A 41 13.60 4.29 -1.44
CA ASP A 41 13.57 2.98 -0.76
C ASP A 41 12.21 2.70 -0.11
N THR A 42 11.58 3.74 0.45
CA THR A 42 10.25 3.63 1.06
C THR A 42 9.20 3.28 0.00
N TYR A 43 9.30 3.90 -1.17
CA TYR A 43 8.38 3.66 -2.27
C TYR A 43 8.60 2.28 -2.90
N ALA A 44 9.84 1.85 -3.08
CA ALA A 44 10.16 0.49 -3.51
C ALA A 44 9.59 -0.54 -2.53
N SER A 45 9.80 -0.34 -1.23
CA SER A 45 9.23 -1.22 -0.19
C SER A 45 7.70 -1.21 -0.17
N LEU A 46 7.05 -0.11 -0.57
CA LEU A 46 5.59 -0.04 -0.72
C LEU A 46 5.12 -0.89 -1.89
N LEU A 47 5.79 -0.82 -3.04
CA LEU A 47 5.45 -1.62 -4.20
C LEU A 47 5.70 -3.12 -3.94
N ASP A 48 6.79 -3.46 -3.24
CA ASP A 48 7.06 -4.84 -2.80
C ASP A 48 5.95 -5.36 -1.87
N PHE A 49 5.50 -4.51 -0.93
CA PHE A 49 4.41 -4.84 -0.04
C PHE A 49 3.09 -5.05 -0.81
N ALA A 50 2.74 -4.13 -1.70
CA ALA A 50 1.56 -4.26 -2.55
C ALA A 50 1.60 -5.52 -3.43
N GLY A 51 2.77 -5.85 -3.97
CA GLY A 51 3.00 -7.07 -4.74
C GLY A 51 2.82 -8.35 -3.91
N ALA A 52 3.27 -8.36 -2.65
CA ALA A 52 3.04 -9.47 -1.74
C ALA A 52 1.54 -9.68 -1.47
N VAL A 53 0.82 -8.61 -1.13
CA VAL A 53 -0.63 -8.64 -0.90
C VAL A 53 -1.38 -9.07 -2.16
N LYS A 54 -1.04 -8.53 -3.34
CA LYS A 54 -1.68 -8.89 -4.62
C LYS A 54 -1.53 -10.37 -4.93
N ARG A 55 -0.36 -10.97 -4.66
CA ARG A 55 -0.12 -12.40 -4.84
C ARG A 55 -0.95 -13.25 -3.89
N ASP A 56 -1.03 -12.84 -2.63
CA ASP A 56 -1.74 -13.61 -1.60
C ASP A 56 -3.27 -13.49 -1.76
N LEU A 57 -3.76 -12.37 -2.31
CA LEU A 57 -5.17 -12.15 -2.65
C LEU A 57 -5.56 -12.60 -4.07
N ARG A 58 -4.68 -13.29 -4.81
CA ARG A 58 -4.91 -13.63 -6.23
C ARG A 58 -6.25 -14.34 -6.50
N ASP A 59 -6.70 -15.17 -5.55
CA ASP A 59 -7.92 -15.96 -5.68
C ASP A 59 -9.18 -15.07 -5.63
N LEU A 60 -9.08 -13.88 -5.02
CA LEU A 60 -10.11 -12.84 -5.00
C LEU A 60 -10.09 -11.96 -6.26
N ARG A 61 -9.09 -12.13 -7.13
CA ARG A 61 -8.92 -11.40 -8.40
C ARG A 61 -8.95 -9.86 -8.23
N PRO A 62 -8.05 -9.27 -7.42
CA PRO A 62 -7.94 -7.82 -7.31
C PRO A 62 -7.63 -7.22 -8.69
N ARG A 63 -8.33 -6.13 -9.04
CA ARG A 63 -8.26 -5.53 -10.39
C ARG A 63 -6.96 -4.76 -10.60
N ASP A 64 -6.53 -3.98 -9.62
CA ASP A 64 -5.38 -3.09 -9.69
C ASP A 64 -4.85 -2.74 -8.29
N ASN A 65 -3.89 -1.81 -8.18
CA ASN A 65 -3.38 -1.39 -6.88
C ASN A 65 -4.38 -0.54 -6.07
N ILE A 66 -5.52 -0.12 -6.63
CA ILE A 66 -6.59 0.55 -5.88
C ILE A 66 -7.32 -0.45 -5.00
N ASP A 67 -7.59 -1.66 -5.51
CA ASP A 67 -8.16 -2.74 -4.70
C ASP A 67 -7.19 -3.13 -3.55
N ILE A 68 -5.88 -3.17 -3.84
CA ILE A 68 -4.84 -3.43 -2.82
C ILE A 68 -4.76 -2.29 -1.79
N GLN A 69 -4.80 -1.04 -2.25
CA GLN A 69 -4.76 0.11 -1.37
C GLN A 69 -6.00 0.20 -0.47
N SER A 70 -7.17 -0.19 -0.97
CA SER A 70 -8.40 -0.31 -0.18
C SER A 70 -8.27 -1.35 0.92
N PHE A 71 -7.73 -2.53 0.59
CA PHE A 71 -7.46 -3.58 1.57
C PHE A 71 -6.50 -3.12 2.67
N LEU A 72 -5.38 -2.52 2.29
CA LEU A 72 -4.40 -1.99 3.23
C LEU A 72 -4.97 -0.87 4.09
N TRP A 73 -5.90 -0.07 3.56
CA TRP A 73 -6.59 0.94 4.34
C TRP A 73 -7.46 0.32 5.42
N VAL A 74 -8.23 -0.73 5.13
CA VAL A 74 -9.03 -1.44 6.14
C VAL A 74 -8.12 -2.07 7.20
N LEU A 75 -7.02 -2.68 6.79
CA LEU A 75 -6.09 -3.35 7.71
C LEU A 75 -5.36 -2.37 8.65
N GLY A 76 -5.04 -1.17 8.17
CA GLY A 76 -4.22 -0.20 8.91
C GLY A 76 -4.96 0.98 9.51
N SER A 77 -6.29 1.06 9.36
CA SER A 77 -7.07 2.18 9.87
C SER A 77 -7.61 1.89 11.27
N ASP A 78 -7.46 2.89 12.14
CA ASP A 78 -7.94 2.89 13.52
C ASP A 78 -9.47 2.71 13.62
N GLU A 79 -10.22 3.07 12.56
CA GLU A 79 -11.68 2.89 12.47
C GLU A 79 -12.12 1.41 12.61
N TYR A 80 -11.22 0.46 12.39
CA TYR A 80 -11.45 -0.98 12.57
C TYR A 80 -10.50 -1.64 13.58
N GLY A 81 -9.62 -0.85 14.23
CA GLY A 81 -8.79 -1.31 15.34
C GLY A 81 -9.56 -1.13 16.64
N GLY A 82 -10.12 -2.23 17.16
CA GLY A 82 -10.91 -2.23 18.41
C GLY A 82 -10.16 -1.79 19.65
#